data_AF-A0A6H1K6K9-F1
#
_entry.id   AF-A0A6H1K6K9-F1
#
_cell.length_a   1.000
_cell.length_b   1.000
_cell.length_c   1.000
_cell.angle_alpha   90.00
_cell.angle_beta   90.00
_cell.angle_gamma   90.00
#
_symmetry.space_group_name_H-M   'P 1'
#
loop_
_entity.id
_entity.type
_entity.pdbx_description
1 polymer ?
#
loop_
_entity_poly.entity_id
_entity_poly.type
_entity_poly.pdbx_seq_one_letter_code
_entity_poly.pdbx_strand_id
1 'polypeptide(L)'
;MLHGLMAGFAKYGTDEELQRYLRDVADHVTHTSERVDGFRQALTDILTVNATLVTQQQNAEMRALAEAGFEQNEEIKKISSWAAILFAPTLVGTVYGMNFDNMPELHWAGGYPFAVVLMAVVCVSLYVVFKKKDWL
;
A
#
# COMPACT_ATOMS: atom_id res chain seq x y z
N MET A 1 22.79 -11.68 -46.97
CA MET A 1 23.19 -11.15 -48.29
C MET A 1 24.69 -11.28 -48.55
N LEU A 2 25.59 -10.81 -47.67
CA LEU A 2 27.06 -10.90 -47.86
C LEU A 2 27.60 -12.33 -48.03
N HIS A 3 27.09 -13.31 -47.28
CA HIS A 3 27.46 -14.72 -47.45
C HIS A 3 27.10 -15.29 -48.84
N GLY A 4 26.02 -14.79 -49.45
CA GLY A 4 25.61 -15.16 -50.82
C GLY A 4 26.50 -14.53 -51.90
N LEU A 5 26.99 -13.30 -51.65
CA LEU A 5 28.02 -12.67 -52.47
C LEU A 5 29.36 -13.41 -52.36
N MET A 6 29.72 -13.87 -51.14
CA MET A 6 30.95 -14.64 -50.93
C MET A 6 30.96 -15.99 -51.68
N ALA A 7 29.83 -16.70 -51.68
CA ALA A 7 29.67 -17.97 -52.38
C ALA A 7 29.76 -17.85 -53.92
N GLY A 8 29.53 -16.64 -54.46
CA GLY A 8 29.66 -16.36 -55.90
C GLY A 8 31.10 -16.17 -56.39
N PHE A 9 32.06 -15.85 -55.51
CA PHE A 9 33.43 -15.52 -55.91
C PHE A 9 34.16 -16.66 -56.64
N ALA A 10 33.96 -17.90 -56.20
CA ALA A 10 34.55 -19.08 -56.82
C ALA A 10 33.98 -19.35 -58.23
N LYS A 11 32.78 -18.83 -58.54
CA LYS A 11 32.09 -19.03 -59.82
C LYS A 11 32.47 -17.99 -60.89
N TYR A 12 32.91 -16.79 -60.49
CA TYR A 12 33.13 -15.67 -61.42
C TYR A 12 34.60 -15.22 -61.57
N GLY A 13 35.58 -15.88 -60.93
CA GLY A 13 37.01 -15.59 -61.16
C GLY A 13 37.42 -14.18 -60.72
N THR A 14 36.84 -13.71 -59.63
CA THR A 14 36.99 -12.34 -59.12
C THR A 14 38.29 -12.14 -58.35
N ASP A 15 38.90 -10.97 -58.50
CA ASP A 15 40.20 -10.57 -57.96
C ASP A 15 40.34 -10.81 -56.43
N GLU A 16 41.50 -11.32 -56.03
CA GLU A 16 41.79 -11.80 -54.66
C GLU A 16 41.75 -10.66 -53.62
N GLU A 17 42.02 -9.43 -54.07
CA GLU A 17 41.95 -8.22 -53.25
C GLU A 17 40.50 -7.86 -52.87
N LEU A 18 39.56 -7.99 -53.82
CA LEU A 18 38.14 -7.72 -53.61
C LEU A 18 37.51 -8.72 -52.63
N GLN A 19 37.91 -10.00 -52.70
CA GLN A 19 37.51 -11.03 -51.74
C GLN A 19 37.97 -10.70 -50.33
N ARG A 20 39.20 -10.19 -50.19
CA ARG A 20 39.78 -9.82 -48.88
C ARG A 20 39.03 -8.63 -48.27
N TYR A 21 38.72 -7.60 -49.07
CA TYR A 21 37.92 -6.45 -48.61
C TYR A 21 36.52 -6.85 -48.15
N LEU A 22 35.82 -7.71 -48.91
CA LEU A 22 34.47 -8.14 -48.52
C LEU A 22 34.45 -9.03 -47.28
N ARG A 23 35.51 -9.82 -47.06
CA ARG A 23 35.69 -10.58 -45.82
C ARG A 23 35.89 -9.65 -44.64
N ASP A 24 36.75 -8.64 -44.75
CA ASP A 24 36.99 -7.67 -43.68
C ASP A 24 35.70 -6.91 -43.30
N VAL A 25 34.91 -6.49 -44.30
CA VAL A 25 33.58 -5.89 -44.06
C VAL A 25 32.64 -6.88 -43.37
N ALA A 26 32.60 -8.15 -43.80
CA ALA A 26 31.77 -9.17 -43.17
C ALA A 26 32.17 -9.43 -41.71
N ASP A 27 33.46 -9.47 -41.42
CA ASP A 27 34.00 -9.65 -40.08
C ASP A 27 33.66 -8.42 -39.20
N HIS A 28 33.83 -7.20 -39.74
CA HIS A 28 33.43 -5.97 -39.06
C HIS A 28 31.93 -5.95 -38.74
N VAL A 29 31.07 -6.31 -39.70
CA VAL A 29 29.62 -6.36 -39.50
C VAL A 29 29.27 -7.38 -38.41
N THR A 30 29.93 -8.53 -38.41
CA THR A 30 29.70 -9.58 -37.40
C THR A 30 30.08 -9.08 -36.01
N HIS A 31 31.29 -8.53 -35.85
CA HIS A 31 31.76 -8.01 -34.58
C HIS A 31 30.91 -6.83 -34.07
N THR A 32 30.49 -5.93 -34.95
CA THR A 32 29.56 -4.85 -34.57
C THR A 32 28.20 -5.40 -34.16
N SER A 33 27.68 -6.42 -34.85
CA SER A 33 26.42 -7.07 -34.47
C SER A 33 26.50 -7.69 -33.08
N GLU A 34 27.57 -8.43 -32.78
CA GLU A 34 27.78 -9.03 -31.46
C GLU A 34 27.83 -7.98 -30.34
N ARG A 35 28.48 -6.84 -30.58
CA ARG A 35 28.50 -5.72 -29.63
C ARG A 35 27.10 -5.11 -29.43
N VAL A 36 26.32 -4.96 -30.50
CA VAL A 36 24.94 -4.46 -30.43
C VAL A 36 24.06 -5.43 -29.64
N ASP A 37 24.20 -6.73 -29.85
CA ASP A 37 23.46 -7.75 -29.11
C ASP A 37 23.85 -7.74 -27.61
N GLY A 38 25.15 -7.59 -27.31
CA GLY A 38 25.64 -7.42 -25.94
C GLY A 38 25.05 -6.18 -25.26
N PHE A 39 24.99 -5.04 -25.94
CA PHE A 39 24.37 -3.83 -25.39
C PHE A 39 22.87 -3.99 -25.20
N ARG A 40 22.18 -4.66 -26.13
CA ARG A 40 20.74 -4.94 -26.00
C ARG A 40 20.45 -5.81 -24.77
N GLN A 41 21.28 -6.82 -24.51
CA GLN A 41 21.15 -7.65 -23.32
C GLN A 41 21.36 -6.82 -22.05
N ALA A 42 22.44 -6.04 -21.97
CA ALA A 42 22.72 -5.20 -20.81
C ALA A 42 21.60 -4.19 -20.51
N LEU A 43 21.03 -3.56 -21.55
CA LEU A 43 19.87 -2.65 -21.39
C LEU A 43 18.64 -3.39 -20.85
N THR A 44 18.39 -4.61 -21.35
CA THR A 44 17.26 -5.44 -20.88
C THR A 44 17.45 -5.85 -19.42
N ASP A 45 18.66 -6.21 -19.03
CA ASP A 45 19.00 -6.57 -17.66
C ASP A 45 18.82 -5.36 -16.72
N ILE A 46 19.30 -4.18 -17.12
CA ILE A 46 19.13 -2.94 -16.34
C ILE A 46 17.65 -2.58 -16.17
N LEU A 47 16.84 -2.67 -17.23
CA LEU A 47 15.40 -2.42 -17.14
C LEU A 47 14.71 -3.41 -16.20
N THR A 48 15.10 -4.67 -16.25
CA THR A 48 14.57 -5.72 -15.39
C THR A 48 14.93 -5.47 -13.91
N VAL A 49 16.18 -5.10 -13.64
CA VAL A 49 16.63 -4.73 -12.29
C VAL A 49 15.89 -3.49 -11.80
N ASN A 50 15.76 -2.46 -12.63
CA ASN A 50 15.03 -1.24 -12.26
C ASN A 50 13.57 -1.53 -11.92
N ALA A 51 12.86 -2.30 -12.76
CA ALA A 51 11.49 -2.72 -12.50
C ALA A 51 11.37 -3.53 -11.19
N THR A 52 12.35 -4.39 -10.91
CA THR A 52 12.42 -5.17 -9.66
C THR A 52 12.62 -4.25 -8.45
N LEU A 53 13.54 -3.28 -8.55
CA LEU A 53 13.81 -2.31 -7.47
C LEU A 53 12.59 -1.43 -7.20
N VAL A 54 11.93 -0.92 -8.25
CA VAL A 54 10.68 -0.14 -8.11
C VAL A 54 9.61 -0.98 -7.44
N THR A 55 9.45 -2.24 -7.84
CA THR A 55 8.48 -3.16 -7.20
C THR A 55 8.82 -3.41 -5.73
N GLN A 56 10.10 -3.59 -5.39
CA GLN A 56 10.53 -3.75 -4.00
C GLN A 56 10.26 -2.49 -3.17
N GLN A 57 10.55 -1.30 -3.71
CA GLN A 57 10.26 -0.04 -3.04
C GLN A 57 8.76 0.12 -2.79
N GLN A 58 7.93 -0.11 -3.80
CA GLN A 58 6.46 -0.07 -3.65
C GLN A 58 5.95 -1.05 -2.60
N ASN A 59 6.51 -2.27 -2.55
CA ASN A 59 6.14 -3.26 -1.54
C ASN A 59 6.54 -2.82 -0.12
N ALA A 60 7.70 -2.18 0.04
CA ALA A 60 8.13 -1.64 1.32
C ALA A 60 7.23 -0.49 1.78
N GLU A 61 6.92 0.44 0.88
CA GLU A 61 5.99 1.55 1.15
C GLU A 61 4.58 1.04 1.51
N MET A 62 4.06 0.05 0.78
CA MET A 62 2.75 -0.55 1.09
C MET A 62 2.73 -1.22 2.45
N ARG A 63 3.82 -1.90 2.85
CA ARG A 63 3.95 -2.48 4.19
C ARG A 63 3.95 -1.39 5.28
N ALA A 64 4.71 -0.32 5.08
CA ALA A 64 4.75 0.80 6.03
C ALA A 64 3.38 1.47 6.18
N LEU A 65 2.66 1.69 5.06
CA LEU A 65 1.30 2.22 5.08
C LEU A 65 0.31 1.29 5.79
N ALA A 66 0.43 -0.03 5.59
CA ALA A 66 -0.42 -1.00 6.27
C ALA A 66 -0.18 -0.99 7.78
N GLU A 67 1.08 -0.96 8.21
CA GLU A 67 1.47 -0.86 9.63
C GLU A 67 0.94 0.43 10.28
N ALA A 68 1.17 1.59 9.64
CA ALA A 68 0.63 2.86 10.10
C ALA A 68 -0.91 2.86 10.15
N GLY A 69 -1.56 2.18 9.19
CA GLY A 69 -3.01 1.98 9.20
C GLY A 69 -3.51 1.13 10.37
N PHE A 70 -2.76 0.10 10.77
CA PHE A 70 -3.09 -0.70 11.95
C PHE A 70 -2.96 0.11 13.24
N GLU A 71 -1.86 0.88 13.40
CA GLU A 71 -1.66 1.77 14.54
C GLU A 71 -2.78 2.82 14.62
N GLN A 72 -3.09 3.48 13.51
CA GLN A 72 -4.19 4.45 13.43
C GLN A 72 -5.53 3.82 13.81
N ASN A 73 -5.81 2.59 13.37
CA ASN A 73 -7.05 1.91 13.72
C ASN A 73 -7.12 1.62 15.23
N GLU A 74 -5.99 1.36 15.88
CA GLU A 74 -5.94 1.22 17.34
C GLU A 74 -6.21 2.57 18.04
N GLU A 75 -5.63 3.66 17.55
CA GLU A 75 -5.91 5.01 18.07
C GLU A 75 -7.39 5.39 17.91
N ILE A 76 -7.99 5.11 16.76
CA ILE A 76 -9.42 5.37 16.50
C ILE A 76 -10.30 4.59 17.47
N LYS A 77 -9.96 3.33 17.77
CA LYS A 77 -10.69 2.53 18.78
C LYS A 77 -10.64 3.20 20.16
N LYS A 78 -9.47 3.70 20.57
CA LYS A 78 -9.29 4.39 21.85
C LYS A 78 -10.11 5.67 21.92
N ILE A 79 -10.01 6.53 20.90
CA ILE A 79 -10.73 7.81 20.84
C ILE A 79 -12.25 7.58 20.83
N SER A 80 -12.73 6.67 19.99
CA SER A 80 -14.17 6.36 19.88
C SER A 80 -14.74 5.75 21.17
N SER A 81 -13.97 4.90 21.86
CA SER A 81 -14.37 4.33 23.16
C SER A 81 -14.52 5.40 24.24
N TRP A 82 -13.57 6.34 24.33
CA TRP A 82 -13.66 7.47 25.25
C TRP A 82 -14.81 8.42 24.91
N ALA A 83 -15.02 8.70 23.62
CA ALA A 83 -16.15 9.51 23.17
C ALA A 83 -17.49 8.87 23.60
N ALA A 84 -17.66 7.56 23.42
CA ALA A 84 -18.86 6.85 23.83
C ALA A 84 -19.11 6.92 25.35
N ILE A 85 -18.05 6.78 26.17
CA ILE A 85 -18.15 6.91 27.64
C ILE A 85 -18.60 8.33 28.04
N LEU A 86 -18.12 9.38 27.36
CA LEU A 86 -18.50 10.77 27.65
C LEU A 86 -19.90 11.14 27.11
N PHE A 87 -20.32 10.55 25.99
CA PHE A 87 -21.63 10.81 25.41
C PHE A 87 -22.77 10.18 26.23
N ALA A 88 -22.56 9.02 26.84
CA ALA A 88 -23.59 8.33 27.61
C ALA A 88 -24.24 9.19 28.72
N PRO A 89 -23.49 9.84 29.64
CA PRO A 89 -24.10 10.69 30.67
C PRO A 89 -24.64 12.00 30.09
N THR A 90 -24.05 12.50 29.01
CA THR A 90 -24.52 13.73 28.33
C THR A 90 -25.91 13.53 27.72
N LEU A 91 -26.17 12.37 27.11
CA LEU A 91 -27.50 12.02 26.60
C LEU A 91 -28.53 11.94 27.71
N VAL A 92 -28.20 11.28 28.83
CA VAL A 92 -29.10 11.18 29.98
C VAL A 92 -29.36 12.55 30.59
N GLY A 93 -28.33 13.37 30.77
CA GLY A 93 -28.46 14.76 31.23
C GLY A 93 -29.30 15.62 30.27
N THR A 94 -29.22 15.37 28.96
CA THR A 94 -30.05 16.05 27.95
C THR A 94 -31.52 15.64 28.08
N VAL A 95 -31.81 14.35 28.20
CA VAL A 95 -33.17 13.82 28.36
C VAL A 95 -33.83 14.34 29.64
N TYR A 96 -33.12 14.31 30.76
CA TYR A 96 -33.62 14.87 32.03
C TYR A 96 -33.61 16.40 32.08
N GLY A 97 -32.89 17.07 31.17
CA GLY A 97 -32.92 18.53 30.99
C GLY A 97 -34.11 19.03 30.18
N MET A 98 -34.91 18.14 29.58
CA MET A 98 -36.13 18.52 28.87
C MET A 98 -37.25 18.83 29.88
N ASN A 99 -37.89 19.99 29.75
CA ASN A 99 -39.01 20.44 30.60
C ASN A 99 -40.30 19.65 30.32
N PHE A 100 -40.33 18.35 30.61
CA PHE A 100 -41.55 17.56 30.56
C PHE A 100 -42.31 17.64 31.89
N ASP A 101 -43.52 18.19 31.84
CA ASP A 101 -44.41 18.42 33.00
C ASP A 101 -44.97 17.11 33.61
N ASN A 102 -44.90 16.00 32.87
CA ASN A 102 -45.54 14.73 33.24
C ASN A 102 -44.56 13.54 33.14
N MET A 103 -43.44 13.61 33.87
CA MET A 103 -42.55 12.46 34.08
C MET A 103 -42.92 11.75 35.40
N PRO A 104 -43.45 10.51 35.36
CA PRO A 104 -43.84 9.76 36.58
C PRO A 104 -42.64 9.47 37.51
N GLU A 105 -41.43 9.45 36.96
CA GLU A 105 -40.16 9.26 37.69
C GLU A 105 -39.78 10.47 38.58
N LEU A 106 -40.26 11.68 38.24
CA LEU A 106 -39.92 12.93 38.94
C LEU A 106 -40.71 13.12 40.25
N HIS A 107 -41.86 12.43 40.37
CA HIS A 107 -42.75 12.51 41.54
C HIS A 107 -42.26 11.62 42.70
N TRP A 108 -41.24 10.78 42.45
CA TRP A 108 -40.59 9.98 43.47
C TRP A 108 -39.36 10.72 44.00
N ALA A 109 -39.28 10.92 45.33
CA ALA A 109 -38.15 11.59 45.99
C ALA A 109 -36.76 10.96 45.69
N GLY A 110 -36.73 9.73 45.15
CA GLY A 110 -35.51 9.02 44.74
C GLY A 110 -35.20 9.05 43.24
N GLY A 111 -36.03 9.64 42.38
CA GLY A 111 -35.88 9.58 40.92
C GLY A 111 -34.57 10.20 40.42
N TYR A 112 -34.19 11.36 40.97
CA TYR A 112 -32.94 12.03 40.62
C TYR A 112 -31.68 11.23 41.07
N PRO A 113 -31.57 10.78 42.33
CA PRO A 113 -30.51 9.85 42.73
C PRO A 113 -30.45 8.57 41.89
N PHE A 114 -31.61 7.99 41.55
CA PHE A 114 -31.69 6.79 40.72
C PHE A 114 -31.16 7.02 39.30
N ALA A 115 -31.50 8.15 38.66
CA ALA A 115 -30.98 8.52 37.35
C ALA A 115 -29.46 8.71 37.38
N VAL A 116 -28.92 9.34 38.44
CA VAL A 116 -27.46 9.49 38.62
C VAL A 116 -26.76 8.14 38.80
N VAL A 117 -27.35 7.23 39.59
CA VAL A 117 -26.85 5.87 39.74
C VAL A 117 -26.90 5.11 38.41
N LEU A 118 -27.99 5.25 37.64
CA LEU A 118 -28.13 4.64 36.32
C LEU A 118 -27.07 5.16 35.35
N MET A 119 -26.81 6.47 35.33
CA MET A 119 -25.71 7.07 34.54
C MET A 119 -24.35 6.49 34.93
N ALA A 120 -24.05 6.42 36.23
CA ALA A 120 -22.81 5.84 36.72
C ALA A 120 -22.66 4.36 36.31
N VAL A 121 -23.73 3.57 36.43
CA VAL A 121 -23.75 2.16 36.02
C VAL A 121 -23.51 2.03 34.50
N VAL A 122 -24.15 2.84 33.67
CA VAL A 122 -23.95 2.82 32.21
C VAL A 122 -22.50 3.19 31.85
N CYS A 123 -21.94 4.26 32.42
CA CYS A 123 -20.54 4.65 32.21
C CYS A 123 -19.56 3.55 32.63
N VAL A 124 -19.75 2.97 33.81
CA VAL A 124 -18.91 1.88 34.32
C VAL A 124 -19.05 0.63 33.45
N SER A 125 -20.26 0.31 33.01
CA SER A 125 -20.48 -0.83 32.11
C SER A 125 -19.76 -0.68 30.78
N LEU A 126 -19.81 0.51 30.16
CA LEU A 126 -19.09 0.82 28.92
C LEU A 126 -17.58 0.75 29.13
N TYR A 127 -17.07 1.32 30.23
CA TYR A 127 -15.65 1.24 30.59
C TYR A 127 -15.17 -0.21 30.73
N VAL A 128 -15.92 -1.05 31.45
CA VAL A 128 -15.57 -2.47 31.64
C VAL A 128 -15.62 -3.23 30.31
N VAL A 129 -16.62 -2.99 29.48
CA VAL A 129 -16.74 -3.66 28.16
C VAL A 129 -15.59 -3.28 27.23
N PHE A 130 -15.26 -1.99 27.13
CA PHE A 130 -14.16 -1.53 26.29
C PHE A 130 -12.79 -1.97 26.82
N LYS A 131 -12.60 -1.97 28.14
CA LYS A 131 -11.38 -2.50 28.78
C LYS A 131 -11.20 -4.00 28.54
N LYS A 132 -12.28 -4.79 28.58
CA LYS A 132 -12.22 -6.23 28.27
C LYS A 132 -11.96 -6.54 26.80
N LYS A 133 -12.15 -5.56 25.91
CA LYS A 133 -11.88 -5.69 24.47
C LYS A 133 -10.52 -5.13 24.06
N ASP A 134 -9.71 -4.66 25.01
CA ASP A 134 -8.44 -3.95 24.78
C ASP A 134 -8.61 -2.73 23.84
N TRP A 135 -9.75 -2.05 23.93
CA TRP A 135 -10.00 -0.80 23.19
C TRP A 135 -9.59 0.44 23.97
N LEU A 136 -9.03 0.26 25.17
CA LEU A 136 -8.79 1.29 26.18
C LEU A 136 -7.37 1.17 26.75
#